data_AF-A0A9P7EME7-F1
#
_entry.id   AF-A0A9P7EME7-F1
#
_cell.length_a   1.000
_cell.length_b   1.000
_cell.length_c   1.000
_cell.angle_alpha   90.00
_cell.angle_beta   90.00
_cell.angle_gamma   90.00
#
_symmetry.space_group_name_H-M   'P 1'
#
loop_
_entity.id
_entity.type
_entity.pdbx_description
1 polymer ?
#
loop_
_entity_poly.entity_id
_entity_poly.type
_entity_poly.pdbx_seq_one_letter_code
_entity_poly.pdbx_strand_id
1 'polypeptide(L)'
;MSKDLRVQIEGLPEQIKVSSYKTKVPLVLYWRDGLDVIKHLFTNPVFMPCMDFRPYQEFEGPDGHADHAWEIQDKLPPGYSFVGVIGASDKTPLMIRTGNKEMHPLLISLANIHAGVHMKATSHVFALIAARDGCVMSDLRGDLCMIHTPLVAWIADYPEQLLIACTASKHSPISLAVSTQFWDPLPHSPQICSHTIDAIERACAISDHCDIASFYKACQTLHLNGVVELYWMDWGDACPSHFLMPDALHQWHKFFFNHPITWSINIMGGAELNL
;
A
#
# COMPACT_ATOMS: atom_id res chain seq x y z
N MET A 1 12.56 15.76 -4.96
CA MET A 1 12.32 14.32 -4.71
C MET A 1 13.54 13.59 -4.14
N SER A 2 14.57 13.21 -4.92
CA SER A 2 15.74 12.46 -4.37
C SER A 2 16.55 13.22 -3.29
N LYS A 3 16.70 14.54 -3.40
CA LYS A 3 17.37 15.37 -2.37
C LYS A 3 16.52 15.54 -1.11
N ASP A 4 15.21 15.74 -1.24
CA ASP A 4 14.31 15.92 -0.08
C ASP A 4 14.17 14.64 0.75
N LEU A 5 14.05 13.49 0.09
CA LEU A 5 13.97 12.19 0.76
C LEU A 5 15.23 11.89 1.58
N ARG A 6 16.42 12.28 1.09
CA ARG A 6 17.67 12.15 1.87
C ARG A 6 17.66 12.96 3.16
N VAL A 7 17.21 14.22 3.09
CA VAL A 7 17.10 15.09 4.28
C VAL A 7 16.10 14.50 5.29
N GLN A 8 15.01 13.89 4.82
CA GLN A 8 14.05 13.23 5.69
C GLN A 8 14.62 11.96 6.36
N ILE A 9 15.43 11.18 5.64
CA ILE A 9 16.10 9.98 6.18
C ILE A 9 17.12 10.33 7.26
N GLU A 10 17.92 11.38 7.03
CA GLU A 10 18.92 11.86 8.00
C GLU A 10 18.27 12.39 9.29
N GLY A 11 16.98 12.73 9.26
CA GLY A 11 16.19 13.11 10.44
C GLY A 11 15.47 11.95 11.13
N LEU A 12 15.62 10.69 10.69
CA LEU A 12 14.94 9.55 11.33
C LEU A 12 15.63 9.20 12.68
N PRO A 13 14.85 9.00 13.76
CA PRO A 13 15.37 8.90 15.13
C PRO A 13 16.10 7.59 15.43
N GLU A 14 15.80 6.50 14.69
CA GLU A 14 16.29 5.17 15.04
C GLU A 14 16.81 4.37 13.83
N GLN A 15 17.91 3.66 14.05
CA GLN A 15 18.54 2.75 13.09
C GLN A 15 18.65 1.36 13.70
N ILE A 16 18.02 0.36 13.08
CA ILE A 16 18.13 -1.04 13.49
C ILE A 16 19.04 -1.79 12.52
N LYS A 17 20.04 -2.49 13.05
CA LYS A 17 20.84 -3.45 12.29
C LYS A 17 20.24 -4.84 12.50
N VAL A 18 19.72 -5.43 11.43
CA VAL A 18 19.11 -6.77 11.49
C VAL A 18 20.23 -7.80 11.61
N SER A 19 20.41 -8.38 12.81
CA SER A 19 21.52 -9.31 13.14
C SER A 19 21.21 -10.77 12.81
N SER A 20 19.94 -11.11 12.60
CA SER A 20 19.42 -12.48 12.44
C SER A 20 19.73 -13.13 11.08
N TYR A 21 20.14 -12.35 10.07
CA TYR A 21 20.42 -12.86 8.73
C TYR A 21 21.85 -12.54 8.27
N LYS A 22 22.59 -13.56 7.80
CA LYS A 22 23.91 -13.37 7.17
C LYS A 22 23.72 -12.77 5.77
N THR A 23 23.86 -11.46 5.68
CA THR A 23 23.79 -10.72 4.41
C THR A 23 25.19 -10.34 3.92
N LYS A 24 25.40 -10.29 2.60
CA LYS A 24 26.68 -9.84 2.00
C LYS A 24 26.96 -8.36 2.30
N VAL A 25 25.90 -7.57 2.46
CA VAL A 25 25.92 -6.15 2.83
C VAL A 25 24.96 -5.98 3.99
N PRO A 26 25.36 -5.35 5.10
CA PRO A 26 24.51 -5.18 6.27
C PRO A 26 23.23 -4.42 5.90
N LEU A 27 22.09 -5.00 6.22
CA LEU A 27 20.79 -4.34 6.11
C LEU A 27 20.68 -3.27 7.21
N VAL A 28 20.37 -2.06 6.80
CA VAL A 28 20.11 -0.92 7.68
C VAL A 28 18.64 -0.56 7.52
N LEU A 29 17.88 -0.71 8.61
CA LEU A 29 16.50 -0.26 8.68
C LEU A 29 16.46 1.10 9.41
N TYR A 30 15.82 2.08 8.78
CA TYR A 30 15.42 3.31 9.45
C TYR A 30 13.91 3.27 9.67
N TRP A 31 13.47 3.66 10.86
CA TRP A 31 12.09 3.50 11.28
C TRP A 31 11.64 4.69 12.13
N ARG A 32 10.32 4.93 12.13
CA ARG A 32 9.60 5.81 13.05
C ARG A 32 8.31 5.12 13.44
N ASP A 33 7.94 5.25 14.71
CA ASP A 33 6.58 4.95 15.14
C ASP A 33 5.61 5.77 14.29
N GLY A 34 4.71 5.10 13.60
CA GLY A 34 3.81 5.78 12.71
C GLY A 34 2.47 6.13 13.29
N LEU A 35 2.18 5.71 14.53
CA LEU A 35 1.17 6.43 15.29
C LEU A 35 1.67 7.85 15.57
N ASP A 36 2.95 8.02 15.89
CA ASP A 36 3.57 9.34 16.03
C ASP A 36 3.59 10.12 14.71
N VAL A 37 3.78 9.44 13.58
CA VAL A 37 3.63 10.05 12.25
C VAL A 37 2.21 10.52 12.01
N ILE A 38 1.21 9.66 12.24
CA ILE A 38 -0.19 10.02 12.03
C ILE A 38 -0.57 11.19 12.94
N LYS A 39 -0.19 11.15 14.22
CA LYS A 39 -0.37 12.28 15.15
C LYS A 39 0.26 13.54 14.60
N HIS A 40 1.48 13.45 14.07
CA HIS A 40 2.17 14.61 13.50
C HIS A 40 1.42 15.18 12.28
N LEU A 41 0.95 14.34 11.36
CA LEU A 41 0.16 14.77 10.21
C LEU A 41 -1.20 15.34 10.66
N PHE A 42 -1.88 14.67 11.58
CA PHE A 42 -3.19 15.03 12.09
C PHE A 42 -3.20 16.33 12.91
N THR A 43 -2.10 16.63 13.63
CA THR A 43 -1.96 17.84 14.45
C THR A 43 -1.32 19.02 13.69
N ASN A 44 -0.89 18.83 12.45
CA ASN A 44 -0.19 19.87 11.70
C ASN A 44 -1.18 20.95 11.20
N PRO A 45 -1.09 22.20 11.71
CA PRO A 45 -2.04 23.26 11.38
C PRO A 45 -2.02 23.65 9.91
N VAL A 46 -0.96 23.32 9.17
CA VAL A 46 -0.87 23.54 7.71
C VAL A 46 -1.97 22.81 6.96
N PHE A 47 -2.45 21.67 7.47
CA PHE A 47 -3.50 20.87 6.81
C PHE A 47 -4.92 21.25 7.24
N MET A 48 -5.10 22.16 8.19
CA MET A 48 -6.42 22.59 8.69
C MET A 48 -7.41 23.05 7.62
N PRO A 49 -7.03 23.86 6.60
CA PRO A 49 -7.98 24.28 5.59
C PRO A 49 -8.28 23.19 4.54
N CYS A 50 -7.61 22.04 4.60
CA CYS A 50 -7.67 20.99 3.59
C CYS A 50 -7.76 19.58 4.19
N MET A 51 -8.32 19.46 5.39
CA MET A 51 -8.55 18.18 6.06
C MET A 51 -10.02 18.06 6.49
N ASP A 52 -10.67 16.99 6.05
CA ASP A 52 -12.07 16.69 6.40
C ASP A 52 -12.14 15.55 7.42
N PHE A 53 -12.92 15.75 8.49
CA PHE A 53 -13.07 14.78 9.58
C PHE A 53 -14.34 13.92 9.46
N ARG A 54 -15.12 14.13 8.40
CA ARG A 54 -16.34 13.37 8.11
C ARG A 54 -16.37 13.03 6.62
N PRO A 55 -16.67 11.77 6.27
CA PRO A 55 -16.91 11.42 4.87
C PRO A 55 -18.14 12.20 4.36
N TYR A 56 -18.07 12.70 3.13
CA TYR A 56 -19.17 13.39 2.44
C TYR A 56 -19.36 12.81 1.03
N GLN A 57 -20.62 12.65 0.62
CA GLN A 57 -21.01 11.89 -0.57
C GLN A 57 -21.16 12.85 -1.74
N GLU A 58 -20.20 12.80 -2.65
CA GLU A 58 -20.24 13.57 -3.88
C GLU A 58 -20.94 12.74 -4.95
N PHE A 59 -22.23 13.00 -5.14
CA PHE A 59 -23.05 12.30 -6.13
C PHE A 59 -22.83 12.92 -7.51
N GLU A 60 -21.77 12.51 -8.21
CA GLU A 60 -21.65 12.69 -9.66
C GLU A 60 -21.90 11.34 -10.39
N GLY A 61 -23.15 10.88 -10.34
CA GLY A 61 -23.59 9.65 -11.02
C GLY A 61 -23.92 8.48 -10.09
N PRO A 62 -24.29 7.31 -10.65
CA PRO A 62 -24.81 6.16 -9.90
C PRO A 62 -23.77 5.42 -9.04
N ASP A 63 -22.47 5.73 -9.19
CA ASP A 63 -21.38 4.98 -8.55
C ASP A 63 -20.63 5.88 -7.54
N GLY A 64 -20.99 5.77 -6.26
CA GLY A 64 -20.28 6.44 -5.17
C GLY A 64 -19.02 5.65 -4.76
N HIS A 65 -17.84 6.24 -4.89
CA HIS A 65 -16.56 5.56 -4.64
C HIS A 65 -16.11 5.52 -3.16
N ALA A 66 -16.98 5.83 -2.20
CA ALA A 66 -16.61 6.00 -0.79
C ALA A 66 -17.51 5.26 0.23
N ASP A 67 -18.32 4.30 -0.23
CA ASP A 67 -19.26 3.56 0.64
C ASP A 67 -18.57 2.88 1.83
N HIS A 68 -17.39 2.30 1.61
CA HIS A 68 -16.64 1.65 2.68
C HIS A 68 -16.19 2.62 3.80
N ALA A 69 -15.83 3.86 3.45
CA ALA A 69 -15.45 4.87 4.44
C ALA A 69 -16.65 5.29 5.30
N TRP A 70 -17.86 5.35 4.73
CA TRP A 70 -19.09 5.54 5.51
C TRP A 70 -19.36 4.38 6.43
N GLU A 71 -19.32 3.15 5.92
CA GLU A 71 -19.61 1.97 6.72
C GLU A 71 -18.72 1.88 7.96
N ILE A 72 -17.45 2.29 7.84
CA ILE A 72 -16.54 2.38 8.98
C ILE A 72 -16.96 3.50 9.92
N GLN A 73 -17.23 4.72 9.41
CA GLN A 73 -17.60 5.86 10.25
C GLN A 73 -18.93 5.66 10.99
N ASP A 74 -19.91 4.98 10.39
CA ASP A 74 -21.23 4.68 10.98
C ASP A 74 -21.15 3.67 12.14
N LYS A 75 -20.12 2.81 12.14
CA LYS A 75 -19.87 1.87 13.24
C LYS A 75 -19.21 2.52 14.45
N LEU A 76 -18.71 3.75 14.33
CA LEU A 76 -18.01 4.44 15.42
C LEU A 76 -18.99 5.15 16.37
N PRO A 77 -18.72 5.18 17.69
CA PRO A 77 -19.53 5.91 18.64
C PRO A 77 -19.60 7.43 18.35
N PRO A 78 -20.66 8.13 18.82
CA PRO A 78 -20.72 9.59 18.71
C PRO A 78 -19.48 10.26 19.32
N GLY A 79 -18.85 11.16 18.56
CA GLY A 79 -17.62 11.86 18.97
C GLY A 79 -16.32 11.20 18.52
N TYR A 80 -16.39 10.07 17.81
CA TYR A 80 -15.24 9.37 17.24
C TYR A 80 -15.13 9.71 15.75
N SER A 81 -13.91 9.86 15.28
CA SER A 81 -13.64 10.20 13.87
C SER A 81 -12.73 9.16 13.23
N PHE A 82 -13.11 8.77 12.02
CA PHE A 82 -12.29 7.98 11.13
C PHE A 82 -11.21 8.85 10.48
N VAL A 83 -9.98 8.36 10.53
CA VAL A 83 -8.85 8.92 9.80
C VAL A 83 -8.25 7.83 8.91
N GLY A 84 -8.57 7.84 7.62
CA GLY A 84 -8.08 6.82 6.71
C GLY A 84 -6.57 6.92 6.47
N VAL A 85 -5.86 5.80 6.48
CA VAL A 85 -4.44 5.73 6.17
C VAL A 85 -4.22 5.24 4.73
N ILE A 86 -3.45 6.00 3.95
CA ILE A 86 -3.01 5.64 2.60
C ILE A 86 -1.55 5.20 2.66
N GLY A 87 -1.27 3.94 2.37
CA GLY A 87 0.08 3.42 2.16
C GLY A 87 0.56 3.60 0.71
N ALA A 88 1.86 3.77 0.53
CA ALA A 88 2.50 3.70 -0.77
C ALA A 88 3.91 3.13 -0.62
N SER A 89 4.30 2.24 -1.51
CA SER A 89 5.66 1.70 -1.58
C SER A 89 6.15 1.85 -3.00
N ASP A 90 7.28 2.53 -3.18
CA ASP A 90 7.92 2.63 -4.50
C ASP A 90 9.43 2.60 -4.37
N LYS A 91 10.07 1.86 -5.27
CA LYS A 91 11.52 1.73 -5.33
C LYS A 91 12.14 3.05 -5.80
N THR A 92 12.82 3.74 -4.90
CA THR A 92 13.41 5.05 -5.20
C THR A 92 14.94 4.97 -5.31
N PRO A 93 15.55 5.41 -6.43
CA PRO A 93 17.01 5.51 -6.54
C PRO A 93 17.54 6.69 -5.71
N LEU A 94 18.49 6.42 -4.80
CA LEU A 94 19.06 7.43 -3.89
C LEU A 94 20.13 8.33 -4.54
N MET A 95 20.75 7.91 -5.65
CA MET A 95 21.69 8.71 -6.46
C MET A 95 21.69 8.27 -7.93
N ILE A 96 21.59 9.23 -8.84
CA ILE A 96 21.60 8.99 -10.29
C ILE A 96 23.05 8.82 -10.85
N ARG A 97 24.10 9.24 -10.13
CA ARG A 97 25.45 9.40 -10.72
C ARG A 97 26.62 8.64 -10.08
N THR A 98 26.49 8.03 -8.89
CA THR A 98 27.70 7.53 -8.18
C THR A 98 27.55 6.27 -7.33
N GLY A 99 26.56 5.41 -7.56
CA GLY A 99 26.66 4.07 -6.96
C GLY A 99 25.45 3.16 -6.84
N ASN A 100 24.43 3.23 -7.71
CA ASN A 100 23.27 2.29 -7.73
C ASN A 100 22.75 1.92 -6.33
N LYS A 101 22.66 2.90 -5.42
CA LYS A 101 22.03 2.68 -4.11
C LYS A 101 20.55 2.96 -4.24
N GLU A 102 19.75 1.96 -3.95
CA GLU A 102 18.30 1.99 -4.05
C GLU A 102 17.71 1.94 -2.64
N MET A 103 16.58 2.61 -2.44
CA MET A 103 15.80 2.54 -1.22
C MET A 103 14.39 2.07 -1.57
N HIS A 104 13.80 1.30 -0.67
CA HIS A 104 12.40 0.92 -0.73
C HIS A 104 11.67 1.64 0.41
N PRO A 105 11.37 2.94 0.28
CA PRO A 105 10.56 3.65 1.26
C PRO A 105 9.15 3.08 1.29
N LEU A 106 8.65 2.89 2.49
CA LEU A 106 7.22 2.85 2.74
C LEU A 106 6.76 4.27 3.11
N LEU A 107 5.61 4.69 2.61
CA LEU A 107 5.07 6.03 2.75
C LEU A 107 3.62 5.93 3.20
N ILE A 108 3.21 6.73 4.18
CA ILE A 108 1.85 6.78 4.73
C ILE A 108 1.35 8.22 4.76
N SER A 109 0.16 8.44 4.22
CA SER A 109 -0.59 9.70 4.28
C SER A 109 -1.97 9.49 4.91
N LEU A 110 -2.67 10.58 5.23
CA LEU A 110 -4.06 10.56 5.66
C LEU A 110 -4.99 10.80 4.47
N ALA A 111 -5.95 9.91 4.24
CA ALA A 111 -6.99 10.07 3.23
C ALA A 111 -7.87 11.30 3.47
N ASN A 112 -7.89 11.79 4.70
CA ASN A 112 -8.64 12.97 5.12
C ASN A 112 -8.05 14.27 4.56
N ILE A 113 -6.80 14.27 4.09
CA ILE A 113 -6.19 15.43 3.44
C ILE A 113 -6.65 15.47 1.98
N HIS A 114 -7.03 16.65 1.50
CA HIS A 114 -7.52 16.83 0.13
C HIS A 114 -6.51 16.34 -0.92
N ALA A 115 -6.98 15.59 -1.92
CA ALA A 115 -6.13 14.99 -2.97
C ALA A 115 -5.24 16.02 -3.71
N GLY A 116 -5.72 17.25 -3.88
CA GLY A 116 -4.94 18.36 -4.48
C GLY A 116 -3.69 18.76 -3.67
N VAL A 117 -3.62 18.40 -2.39
CA VAL A 117 -2.46 18.59 -1.51
C VAL A 117 -1.50 17.40 -1.59
N HIS A 118 -2.01 16.19 -1.87
CA HIS A 118 -1.21 14.98 -2.07
C HIS A 118 -0.33 15.10 -3.33
N MET A 119 -0.85 15.76 -4.37
CA MET A 119 -0.15 15.96 -5.65
C MET A 119 0.96 17.03 -5.60
N LYS A 120 1.10 17.76 -4.48
CA LYS A 120 2.15 18.77 -4.32
C LYS A 120 3.35 18.16 -3.59
N ALA A 121 4.43 17.89 -4.33
CA ALA A 121 5.65 17.25 -3.81
C ALA A 121 6.34 17.95 -2.61
N THR A 122 5.89 19.14 -2.21
CA THR A 122 6.44 19.96 -1.12
C THR A 122 5.65 19.88 0.20
N SER A 123 4.59 19.08 0.28
CA SER A 123 3.66 19.11 1.43
C SER A 123 4.04 18.18 2.60
N HIS A 124 5.10 17.36 2.49
CA HIS A 124 5.54 16.41 3.53
C HIS A 124 4.42 15.49 4.06
N VAL A 125 3.42 15.19 3.22
CA VAL A 125 2.19 14.48 3.57
C VAL A 125 2.39 12.97 3.79
N PHE A 126 3.57 12.42 3.45
CA PHE A 126 3.89 11.00 3.57
C PHE A 126 4.99 10.71 4.63
N ALA A 127 4.75 9.80 5.58
CA ALA A 127 5.73 9.31 6.58
C ALA A 127 5.41 7.85 7.06
N LEU A 128 6.04 7.23 8.08
CA LEU A 128 6.01 5.76 8.38
C LEU A 128 4.90 5.27 9.40
N ILE A 129 4.81 3.96 9.78
CA ILE A 129 3.59 3.09 10.08
C ILE A 129 2.85 3.08 11.46
N ALA A 130 1.50 3.05 11.37
CA ALA A 130 0.40 3.14 12.35
C ALA A 130 0.10 1.96 13.32
N ALA A 131 -0.89 2.19 14.21
CA ALA A 131 -1.29 1.33 15.34
C ALA A 131 -2.74 0.80 15.29
N ARG A 132 -2.96 -0.30 16.02
CA ARG A 132 -4.15 -1.17 16.09
C ARG A 132 -5.36 -0.59 16.82
N ASP A 133 -5.12 0.06 17.95
CA ASP A 133 -6.18 0.58 18.81
C ASP A 133 -6.41 2.06 18.54
N GLY A 134 -7.68 2.49 18.53
CA GLY A 134 -8.01 3.91 18.44
C GLY A 134 -7.22 4.68 19.49
N CYS A 135 -6.56 5.77 19.08
CA CYS A 135 -5.68 6.53 19.97
C CYS A 135 -6.20 7.96 20.16
N VAL A 136 -6.05 8.50 21.37
CA VAL A 136 -6.52 9.85 21.67
C VAL A 136 -5.55 10.81 21.03
N MET A 137 -6.04 11.62 20.11
CA MET A 137 -5.26 12.65 19.43
C MET A 137 -5.94 14.01 19.64
N SER A 138 -5.13 15.05 19.81
CA SER A 138 -5.63 16.42 19.67
C SER A 138 -5.90 16.66 18.18
N ASP A 139 -7.08 17.17 17.86
CA ASP A 139 -7.35 17.67 16.52
C ASP A 139 -6.65 19.03 16.29
N LEU A 140 -6.82 19.55 15.08
CA LEU A 140 -6.27 20.83 14.64
C LEU A 140 -6.86 22.04 15.37
N ARG A 141 -7.98 21.87 16.10
CA ARG A 141 -8.64 22.89 16.91
C ARG A 141 -8.21 22.83 18.38
N GLY A 142 -7.47 21.79 18.77
CA GLY A 142 -7.02 21.55 20.14
C GLY A 142 -7.96 20.65 20.95
N ASP A 143 -9.00 20.08 20.31
CA ASP A 143 -9.96 19.20 20.94
C ASP A 143 -9.44 17.75 20.95
N LEU A 144 -9.63 17.04 22.07
CA LEU A 144 -9.25 15.63 22.16
C LEU A 144 -10.30 14.74 21.50
N CYS A 145 -9.88 14.00 20.48
CA CYS A 145 -10.72 13.07 19.75
C CYS A 145 -10.19 11.64 19.88
N MET A 146 -11.12 10.68 19.92
CA MET A 146 -10.77 9.27 19.78
C MET A 146 -10.67 8.94 18.29
N ILE A 147 -9.45 8.73 17.80
CA ILE A 147 -9.16 8.57 16.38
C ILE A 147 -8.85 7.12 16.05
N HIS A 148 -9.59 6.58 15.07
CA HIS A 148 -9.32 5.28 14.47
C HIS A 148 -8.62 5.46 13.13
N THR A 149 -7.56 4.68 12.89
CA THR A 149 -6.66 4.89 11.74
C THR A 149 -6.63 3.71 10.77
N PRO A 150 -7.76 3.26 10.20
CA PRO A 150 -7.77 2.08 9.34
C PRO A 150 -6.95 2.29 8.06
N LEU A 151 -6.36 1.20 7.54
CA LEU A 151 -5.71 1.20 6.23
C LEU A 151 -6.78 1.18 5.13
N VAL A 152 -6.88 2.26 4.36
CA VAL A 152 -7.98 2.46 3.38
C VAL A 152 -7.52 2.37 1.94
N ALA A 153 -6.25 2.62 1.68
CA ALA A 153 -5.68 2.49 0.35
C ALA A 153 -4.20 2.12 0.43
N TRP A 154 -3.72 1.37 -0.55
CA TRP A 154 -2.31 1.13 -0.76
C TRP A 154 -1.97 1.18 -2.25
N ILE A 155 -1.01 2.05 -2.58
CA ILE A 155 -0.52 2.25 -3.94
C ILE A 155 0.79 1.49 -4.10
N ALA A 156 0.79 0.51 -5.00
CA ALA A 156 1.91 -0.34 -5.33
C ALA A 156 1.71 -0.85 -6.77
N ASP A 157 2.80 -1.14 -7.48
CA ASP A 157 2.76 -1.85 -8.74
C ASP A 157 2.52 -3.36 -8.53
N TYR A 158 2.22 -4.08 -9.61
CA TYR A 158 1.76 -5.46 -9.52
C TYR A 158 2.63 -6.41 -8.66
N PRO A 159 3.97 -6.48 -8.81
CA PRO A 159 4.77 -7.39 -7.99
C PRO A 159 4.71 -7.04 -6.49
N GLU A 160 4.68 -5.76 -6.15
CA GLU A 160 4.57 -5.24 -4.80
C GLU A 160 3.17 -5.50 -4.23
N GLN A 161 2.12 -5.37 -5.04
CA GLN A 161 0.75 -5.77 -4.66
C GLN A 161 0.67 -7.25 -4.29
N LEU A 162 1.35 -8.13 -5.04
CA LEU A 162 1.41 -9.57 -4.72
C LEU A 162 2.13 -9.83 -3.39
N LEU A 163 3.19 -9.08 -3.10
CA LEU A 163 3.90 -9.18 -1.81
C LEU A 163 2.99 -8.78 -0.66
N ILE A 164 2.24 -7.69 -0.82
CA ILE A 164 1.30 -7.17 0.18
C ILE A 164 0.12 -8.12 0.40
N ALA A 165 -0.49 -8.62 -0.68
CA ALA A 165 -1.59 -9.57 -0.63
C ALA A 165 -1.17 -10.98 -0.20
N CYS A 166 0.14 -11.23 -0.10
CA CYS A 166 0.73 -12.53 0.19
C CYS A 166 0.41 -13.61 -0.86
N THR A 167 0.16 -13.19 -2.10
CA THR A 167 -0.24 -14.05 -3.21
C THR A 167 0.94 -14.37 -4.14
N ALA A 168 0.91 -15.56 -4.72
CA ALA A 168 1.91 -15.99 -5.69
C ALA A 168 1.78 -15.23 -7.02
N SER A 169 2.86 -15.23 -7.81
CA SER A 169 2.84 -14.69 -9.18
C SER A 169 1.73 -15.33 -10.03
N LYS A 170 1.15 -14.57 -10.97
CA LYS A 170 0.05 -15.00 -11.85
C LYS A 170 -1.30 -15.17 -11.14
N HIS A 171 -1.43 -14.62 -9.94
CA HIS A 171 -2.70 -14.49 -9.25
C HIS A 171 -3.11 -13.03 -9.18
N SER A 172 -4.41 -12.79 -8.98
CA SER A 172 -4.91 -11.47 -8.64
C SER A 172 -4.59 -11.20 -7.15
N PRO A 173 -4.16 -9.98 -6.79
CA PRO A 173 -3.94 -9.61 -5.39
C PRO A 173 -5.24 -9.23 -4.66
N ILE A 174 -6.35 -9.04 -5.38
CA ILE A 174 -7.64 -8.57 -4.83
C ILE A 174 -8.79 -9.54 -5.04
N SER A 175 -8.62 -10.58 -5.87
CA SER A 175 -9.65 -11.56 -6.19
C SER A 175 -9.08 -12.97 -6.27
N LEU A 176 -9.93 -13.99 -6.21
CA LEU A 176 -9.54 -15.39 -6.34
C LEU A 176 -9.12 -15.79 -7.77
N ALA A 177 -9.08 -14.84 -8.71
CA ALA A 177 -8.73 -15.10 -10.10
C ALA A 177 -7.26 -15.49 -10.27
N VAL A 178 -7.02 -16.42 -11.20
CA VAL A 178 -5.66 -16.75 -11.68
C VAL A 178 -5.45 -16.23 -13.10
N SER A 179 -4.21 -16.15 -13.58
CA SER A 179 -3.89 -15.47 -14.84
C SER A 179 -4.63 -16.00 -16.07
N THR A 180 -5.03 -17.28 -16.08
CA THR A 180 -5.80 -17.87 -17.18
C THR A 180 -7.26 -17.39 -17.20
N GLN A 181 -7.73 -16.82 -16.10
CA GLN A 181 -9.10 -16.34 -15.88
C GLN A 181 -9.21 -14.80 -15.94
N PHE A 182 -8.10 -14.07 -16.16
CA PHE A 182 -8.12 -12.61 -16.22
C PHE A 182 -8.89 -12.05 -17.42
N TRP A 183 -9.19 -12.90 -18.41
CA TRP A 183 -10.01 -12.56 -19.57
C TRP A 183 -11.48 -12.95 -19.41
N ASP A 184 -11.86 -13.46 -18.24
CA ASP A 184 -13.23 -13.86 -17.99
C ASP A 184 -14.14 -12.62 -18.04
N PRO A 185 -15.33 -12.73 -18.66
CA PRO A 185 -16.24 -11.61 -18.81
C PRO A 185 -16.92 -11.21 -17.50
N LEU A 186 -16.80 -12.03 -16.46
CA LEU A 186 -17.43 -11.82 -15.15
C LEU A 186 -16.34 -11.64 -14.08
N PRO A 187 -16.54 -10.70 -13.12
CA PRO A 187 -15.61 -10.52 -12.03
C PRO A 187 -15.57 -11.76 -11.12
N HIS A 188 -14.37 -12.14 -10.72
CA HIS A 188 -14.15 -13.19 -9.73
C HIS A 188 -14.37 -12.67 -8.31
N SER A 189 -14.75 -13.56 -7.40
CA SER A 189 -14.97 -13.21 -6.00
C SER A 189 -13.72 -12.56 -5.37
N PRO A 190 -13.90 -11.54 -4.50
CA PRO A 190 -12.79 -10.88 -3.83
C PRO A 190 -12.02 -11.85 -2.93
N GLN A 191 -10.71 -11.63 -2.82
CA GLN A 191 -9.86 -12.38 -1.91
C GLN A 191 -9.88 -11.71 -0.53
N ILE A 192 -10.77 -12.19 0.34
CA ILE A 192 -10.88 -11.72 1.72
C ILE A 192 -9.78 -12.30 2.64
N CYS A 193 -9.53 -11.65 3.78
CA CYS A 193 -8.48 -12.03 4.73
C CYS A 193 -8.52 -13.50 5.12
N SER A 194 -9.72 -14.05 5.40
CA SER A 194 -9.89 -15.43 5.83
C SER A 194 -9.34 -16.43 4.82
N HIS A 195 -9.47 -16.16 3.51
CA HIS A 195 -8.91 -17.04 2.49
C HIS A 195 -7.38 -17.12 2.59
N THR A 196 -6.72 -15.98 2.80
CA THR A 196 -5.26 -15.90 2.93
C THR A 196 -4.80 -16.54 4.24
N ILE A 197 -5.50 -16.28 5.35
CA ILE A 197 -5.20 -16.85 6.67
C ILE A 197 -5.35 -18.38 6.63
N ASP A 198 -6.49 -18.89 6.14
CA ASP A 198 -6.74 -20.33 6.01
C ASP A 198 -5.67 -21.01 5.12
N ALA A 199 -5.22 -20.34 4.07
CA ALA A 199 -4.16 -20.85 3.21
C ALA A 199 -2.81 -20.91 3.93
N ILE A 200 -2.47 -19.89 4.74
CA ILE A 200 -1.22 -19.89 5.53
C ILE A 200 -1.24 -20.99 6.57
N GLU A 201 -2.35 -21.15 7.29
CA GLU A 201 -2.52 -22.23 8.28
C GLU A 201 -2.35 -23.60 7.63
N ARG A 202 -2.93 -23.82 6.44
CA ARG A 202 -2.72 -25.05 5.67
C ARG A 202 -1.27 -25.22 5.25
N ALA A 203 -0.58 -24.16 4.82
CA ALA A 203 0.83 -24.24 4.44
C ALA A 203 1.71 -24.66 5.63
N CYS A 204 1.48 -24.07 6.80
CA CYS A 204 2.15 -24.41 8.06
C CYS A 204 1.87 -25.85 8.52
N ALA A 205 0.70 -26.40 8.20
CA ALA A 205 0.38 -27.80 8.47
C ALA A 205 1.11 -28.77 7.51
N ILE A 206 1.44 -28.34 6.29
CA ILE A 206 2.13 -29.16 5.28
C ILE A 206 3.64 -29.18 5.53
N SER A 207 4.24 -28.05 5.91
CA SER A 207 5.68 -27.92 6.09
C SER A 207 6.00 -26.96 7.22
N ASP A 208 7.09 -27.24 7.94
CA ASP A 208 7.69 -26.29 8.87
C ASP A 208 8.20 -25.06 8.11
N HIS A 209 7.78 -23.87 8.55
CA HIS A 209 8.19 -22.58 7.99
C HIS A 209 9.67 -22.26 8.25
N CYS A 210 10.31 -22.96 9.19
CA CYS A 210 11.77 -22.89 9.37
C CYS A 210 12.54 -23.53 8.21
N ASP A 211 11.95 -24.48 7.48
CA ASP A 211 12.50 -24.98 6.21
C ASP A 211 11.96 -24.16 5.03
N ILE A 212 12.60 -23.02 4.79
CA ILE A 212 12.22 -22.04 3.77
C ILE A 212 11.98 -22.69 2.40
N ALA A 213 12.81 -23.65 1.99
CA ALA A 213 12.73 -24.24 0.65
C ALA A 213 11.52 -25.16 0.51
N SER A 214 11.25 -26.00 1.52
CA SER A 214 10.10 -26.89 1.53
C SER A 214 8.79 -26.13 1.77
N PHE A 215 8.83 -25.15 2.68
CA PHE A 215 7.69 -24.28 2.99
C PHE A 215 7.26 -23.47 1.77
N TYR A 216 8.20 -22.84 1.06
CA TYR A 216 7.90 -22.08 -0.14
C TYR A 216 7.21 -22.94 -1.22
N LYS A 217 7.61 -24.21 -1.38
CA LYS A 217 6.93 -25.14 -2.29
C LYS A 217 5.50 -25.42 -1.85
N ALA A 218 5.26 -25.64 -0.55
CA ALA A 218 3.92 -25.83 -0.02
C ALA A 218 3.05 -24.58 -0.22
N CYS A 219 3.60 -23.38 0.02
CA CYS A 219 2.93 -22.11 -0.23
C CYS A 219 2.52 -21.95 -1.70
N GLN A 220 3.38 -22.31 -2.66
CA GLN A 220 3.04 -22.22 -4.07
C GLN A 220 1.83 -23.08 -4.46
N THR A 221 1.69 -24.28 -3.85
CA THR A 221 0.50 -25.13 -4.09
C THR A 221 -0.80 -24.54 -3.57
N LEU A 222 -0.70 -23.57 -2.65
CA LEU A 222 -1.80 -22.84 -2.04
C LEU A 222 -1.90 -21.39 -2.54
N HIS A 223 -1.18 -21.06 -3.63
CA HIS A 223 -1.16 -19.74 -4.25
C HIS A 223 -0.61 -18.61 -3.36
N LEU A 224 0.24 -18.96 -2.40
CA LEU A 224 0.91 -18.03 -1.49
C LEU A 224 2.35 -17.77 -1.89
N ASN A 225 2.87 -16.61 -1.48
CA ASN A 225 4.26 -16.21 -1.75
C ASN A 225 5.28 -16.63 -0.66
N GLY A 226 4.83 -17.27 0.43
CA GLY A 226 5.71 -17.75 1.51
C GLY A 226 5.72 -16.88 2.78
N VAL A 227 4.86 -15.85 2.86
CA VAL A 227 4.68 -15.06 4.08
C VAL A 227 3.85 -15.84 5.10
N VAL A 228 4.28 -15.83 6.36
CA VAL A 228 3.59 -16.46 7.51
C VAL A 228 2.86 -15.42 8.34
N GLU A 229 3.54 -14.33 8.69
CA GLU A 229 2.99 -13.26 9.50
C GLU A 229 2.58 -12.08 8.61
N LEU A 230 1.27 -11.83 8.54
CA LEU A 230 0.72 -10.75 7.72
C LEU A 230 0.84 -9.43 8.50
N TYR A 231 1.58 -8.47 7.95
CA TYR A 231 1.83 -7.19 8.62
C TYR A 231 0.55 -6.35 8.84
N TRP A 232 -0.47 -6.54 8.00
CA TRP A 232 -1.73 -5.81 8.08
C TRP A 232 -2.76 -6.46 9.01
N MET A 233 -2.47 -7.62 9.62
CA MET A 233 -3.35 -8.28 10.60
C MET A 233 -3.64 -7.41 11.82
N ASP A 234 -2.66 -6.61 12.25
CA ASP A 234 -2.83 -5.72 13.39
C ASP A 234 -3.62 -4.46 13.04
N TRP A 235 -4.06 -4.30 11.79
CA TRP A 235 -4.70 -3.09 11.29
C TRP A 235 -6.23 -3.20 11.20
N GLY A 236 -6.87 -3.73 12.25
CA GLY A 236 -8.32 -3.89 12.32
C GLY A 236 -8.88 -4.80 11.21
N ASP A 237 -9.87 -4.31 10.47
CA ASP A 237 -10.52 -5.03 9.36
C ASP A 237 -9.76 -4.90 8.02
N ALA A 238 -8.47 -4.54 8.05
CA ALA A 238 -7.67 -4.37 6.85
C ALA A 238 -7.62 -5.67 6.02
N CYS A 239 -8.00 -5.55 4.75
CA CYS A 239 -7.96 -6.63 3.79
C CYS A 239 -7.36 -6.13 2.47
N PRO A 240 -6.41 -6.85 1.85
CA PRO A 240 -5.86 -6.47 0.55
C PRO A 240 -6.93 -6.21 -0.51
N SER A 241 -8.02 -6.97 -0.54
CA SER A 241 -9.13 -6.74 -1.49
C SER A 241 -9.89 -5.42 -1.26
N HIS A 242 -9.76 -4.80 -0.08
CA HIS A 242 -10.41 -3.52 0.25
C HIS A 242 -9.46 -2.34 0.02
N PHE A 243 -8.19 -2.45 0.41
CA PHE A 243 -7.26 -1.33 0.36
C PHE A 243 -6.33 -1.33 -0.86
N LEU A 244 -6.07 -2.45 -1.55
CA LEU A 244 -5.19 -2.42 -2.72
C LEU A 244 -5.89 -1.73 -3.89
N MET A 245 -5.28 -0.66 -4.38
CA MET A 245 -5.79 0.07 -5.55
C MET A 245 -5.34 -0.60 -6.84
N PRO A 246 -6.19 -0.70 -7.88
CA PRO A 246 -5.78 -1.22 -9.18
C PRO A 246 -4.61 -0.42 -9.75
N ASP A 247 -3.57 -1.11 -10.20
CA ASP A 247 -2.40 -0.51 -10.86
C ASP A 247 -2.71 -0.12 -12.33
N ALA A 248 -3.78 0.65 -12.53
CA ALA A 248 -4.30 0.95 -13.87
C ALA A 248 -3.31 1.75 -14.71
N LEU A 249 -2.67 2.77 -14.13
CA LEU A 249 -1.78 3.66 -14.88
C LEU A 249 -0.53 2.94 -15.39
N HIS A 250 0.18 2.20 -14.53
CA HIS A 250 1.36 1.47 -14.94
C HIS A 250 0.99 0.35 -15.92
N GLN A 251 -0.10 -0.39 -15.65
CA GLN A 251 -0.51 -1.49 -16.52
C GLN A 251 -0.98 -1.01 -17.90
N TRP A 252 -1.76 0.07 -17.99
CA TRP A 252 -2.22 0.60 -19.28
C TRP A 252 -1.09 1.24 -20.07
N HIS A 253 -0.18 1.96 -19.40
CA HIS A 253 1.01 2.49 -20.05
C HIS A 253 1.86 1.34 -20.61
N LYS A 254 2.17 0.33 -19.78
CA LYS A 254 2.93 -0.86 -20.21
C LYS A 254 2.23 -1.61 -21.33
N PHE A 255 0.91 -1.75 -21.27
CA PHE A 255 0.11 -2.36 -22.33
C PHE A 255 0.28 -1.59 -23.65
N PHE A 256 0.06 -0.26 -23.64
CA PHE A 256 0.13 0.58 -24.83
C PHE A 256 1.49 0.50 -25.54
N PHE A 257 2.57 0.62 -24.77
CA PHE A 257 3.93 0.59 -25.33
C PHE A 257 4.37 -0.81 -25.77
N ASN A 258 3.92 -1.88 -25.09
CA ASN A 258 4.32 -3.24 -25.46
C ASN A 258 3.49 -3.84 -26.60
N HIS A 259 2.22 -3.44 -26.71
CA HIS A 259 1.26 -4.06 -27.64
C HIS A 259 0.86 -3.10 -28.78
N PRO A 260 -0.02 -2.08 -28.60
CA PRO A 260 -0.37 -1.13 -29.65
C PRO A 260 0.81 -0.54 -30.42
N ILE A 261 1.84 -0.01 -29.74
CA ILE A 261 3.00 0.58 -30.43
C ILE A 261 3.74 -0.47 -31.25
N THR A 262 4.01 -1.64 -30.68
CA THR A 262 4.66 -2.75 -31.40
C THR A 262 3.86 -3.18 -32.63
N TRP A 263 2.52 -3.24 -32.52
CA TRP A 263 1.65 -3.55 -33.65
C TRP A 263 1.69 -2.46 -34.72
N SER A 264 1.62 -1.19 -34.32
CA SER A 264 1.73 -0.06 -35.24
C SER A 264 3.08 -0.04 -35.98
N ILE A 265 4.18 -0.31 -35.28
CA ILE A 265 5.53 -0.45 -35.88
C ILE A 265 5.55 -1.58 -36.91
N ASN A 266 4.98 -2.74 -36.56
CA ASN A 266 4.94 -3.90 -37.46
C ASN A 266 4.08 -3.66 -38.71
N ILE A 267 3.02 -2.86 -38.60
CA ILE A 267 2.13 -2.52 -39.73
C ILE A 267 2.74 -1.45 -40.63
N MET A 268 3.37 -0.40 -40.06
CA MET A 268 3.85 0.78 -40.81
C MET A 268 5.36 0.73 -41.15
N GLY A 269 6.05 -0.37 -40.85
CA GLY A 269 7.43 -0.58 -41.27
C GLY A 269 8.50 0.22 -40.49
N GLY A 270 8.17 0.70 -39.29
CA GLY A 270 9.09 1.36 -38.34
C GLY A 270 9.65 2.73 -38.76
N ALA A 271 10.00 2.91 -40.04
CA ALA A 271 10.60 4.15 -40.58
C ALA A 271 9.62 5.35 -40.57
N GLU A 272 8.32 5.08 -40.66
CA GLU A 272 7.26 6.09 -40.66
C GLU A 272 6.86 6.57 -39.24
N LEU A 273 7.38 5.92 -38.18
CA LEU A 273 7.02 6.15 -36.77
C LEU A 273 8.12 6.85 -35.96
N ASN A 274 9.03 7.56 -36.62
CA ASN A 274 10.02 8.41 -35.92
C ASN A 274 9.32 9.64 -35.31
N LEU A 275 8.93 9.54 -34.04
CA LEU A 275 8.63 10.67 -33.15
C LEU A 275 9.92 11.30 -32.62
#